data_AF-A0A085FNZ2-F1
#
_entry.id   AF-A0A085FNZ2-F1
#
_cell.length_a   1.000
_cell.length_b   1.000
_cell.length_c   1.000
_cell.angle_alpha   90.00
_cell.angle_beta   90.00
_cell.angle_gamma   90.00
#
_symmetry.space_group_name_H-M   'P 1'
#
loop_
_entity.id
_entity.type
_entity.pdbx_description
1 polymer ?
#
loop_
_entity_poly.entity_id
_entity_poly.type
_entity_poly.pdbx_seq_one_letter_code
_entity_poly.pdbx_strand_id
1 'polypeptide(L)'
;MTYTILSAAYGNAEHTAAAIETSEAGRLSISADDHPALWAEMLAVIEPALYRAQAAAINDLVNAERDRRIARGAVVSVGGQTFTIDTRDERDFRNIQGRVTAAQLALGQDPSVMFRFRDASDVTRELSATQIIEMGMQALTHVEAHYAASWSIKDMATPPVDVSADALWP
;
A
#
# COMPACT_ATOMS: atom_id res chain seq x y z
N MET A 1 25.78 -31.91 4.03
CA MET A 1 24.44 -32.48 3.79
C MET A 1 24.01 -31.92 2.45
N THR A 2 23.74 -32.77 1.45
CA THR A 2 23.32 -32.32 0.12
C THR A 2 21.81 -32.19 0.17
N TYR A 3 21.27 -31.04 -0.23
CA TYR A 3 19.82 -30.84 -0.31
C TYR A 3 19.41 -30.80 -1.78
N THR A 4 18.36 -31.53 -2.14
CA THR A 4 17.78 -31.47 -3.47
C THR A 4 16.68 -30.41 -3.46
N ILE A 5 16.95 -29.27 -4.09
CA ILE A 5 16.01 -28.15 -4.18
C ILE A 5 14.91 -28.50 -5.18
N LEU A 6 13.67 -28.57 -4.68
CA LEU A 6 12.47 -28.84 -5.46
C LEU A 6 11.85 -27.56 -6.02
N SER A 7 11.87 -26.49 -5.22
CA SER A 7 11.43 -25.15 -5.61
C SER A 7 12.15 -24.12 -4.75
N ALA A 8 12.21 -22.88 -5.22
CA ALA A 8 12.79 -21.79 -4.46
C ALA A 8 12.17 -20.45 -4.86
N ALA A 9 12.03 -19.56 -3.89
CA ALA A 9 11.54 -18.20 -4.07
C ALA A 9 12.46 -17.26 -3.29
N TYR A 10 12.95 -16.20 -3.91
CA TYR A 10 13.66 -15.19 -3.13
C TYR A 10 12.73 -14.60 -2.09
N GLY A 11 13.34 -14.40 -0.95
CA GLY A 11 12.79 -13.80 0.22
C GLY A 11 13.37 -12.40 0.39
N ASN A 12 13.52 -11.58 -0.66
CA ASN A 12 13.57 -10.11 -0.63
C ASN A 12 13.88 -9.55 -2.03
N ALA A 13 13.68 -8.25 -2.22
CA ALA A 13 13.99 -7.55 -3.47
C ALA A 13 15.49 -7.50 -3.79
N GLU A 14 16.36 -7.59 -2.78
CA GLU A 14 17.83 -7.56 -2.94
C GLU A 14 18.41 -8.91 -3.37
N HIS A 15 17.59 -9.98 -3.36
CA HIS A 15 18.03 -11.35 -3.62
C HIS A 15 19.19 -11.74 -2.69
N THR A 16 19.01 -11.54 -1.39
CA THR A 16 19.96 -11.96 -0.35
C THR A 16 19.36 -13.00 0.59
N ALA A 17 18.04 -13.22 0.55
CA ALA A 17 17.36 -14.31 1.24
C ALA A 17 16.40 -15.07 0.31
N ALA A 18 16.07 -16.31 0.64
CA ALA A 18 15.17 -17.18 -0.13
C ALA A 18 14.50 -18.23 0.75
N ALA A 19 13.25 -18.54 0.44
CA ALA A 19 12.59 -19.73 0.92
C ALA A 19 12.74 -20.83 -0.14
N ILE A 20 13.32 -21.96 0.24
CA ILE A 20 13.48 -23.13 -0.63
C ILE A 20 12.63 -24.28 -0.10
N GLU A 21 12.09 -25.11 -0.99
CA GLU A 21 11.59 -26.43 -0.65
C GLU A 21 12.63 -27.47 -1.05
N THR A 22 12.93 -28.35 -0.11
CA THR A 22 13.91 -29.42 -0.28
C THR A 22 13.24 -30.77 -0.09
N SER A 23 13.75 -31.79 -0.76
CA SER A 23 13.25 -33.15 -0.61
C SER A 23 13.56 -33.76 0.77
N GLU A 24 14.58 -33.20 1.46
CA GLU A 24 15.14 -33.73 2.70
C GLU A 24 14.59 -33.03 3.96
N ALA A 25 14.34 -31.71 3.91
CA ALA A 25 13.97 -30.92 5.09
C ALA A 25 12.66 -30.12 4.92
N GLY A 26 11.96 -30.28 3.80
CA GLY A 26 10.78 -29.47 3.50
C GLY A 26 11.17 -28.02 3.24
N ARG A 27 10.42 -27.06 3.81
CA ARG A 27 10.63 -25.62 3.58
C ARG A 27 11.73 -25.07 4.50
N LEU A 28 12.77 -24.48 3.90
CA LEU A 28 13.88 -23.82 4.58
C LEU A 28 13.95 -22.36 4.18
N SER A 29 14.32 -21.49 5.11
CA SER A 29 14.74 -20.12 4.82
C SER A 29 16.27 -20.07 4.81
N ILE A 30 16.84 -19.57 3.72
CA ILE A 30 18.28 -19.42 3.53
C ILE A 30 18.63 -18.00 3.14
N SER A 31 19.89 -17.62 3.31
CA SER A 31 20.45 -16.37 2.83
C SER A 31 21.77 -16.60 2.11
N ALA A 32 22.17 -15.66 1.27
CA ALA A 32 23.47 -15.68 0.60
C ALA A 32 24.62 -15.68 1.60
N ASP A 33 24.42 -15.04 2.77
CA ASP A 33 25.43 -14.90 3.81
C ASP A 33 25.51 -16.14 4.72
N ASP A 34 24.36 -16.68 5.13
CA ASP A 34 24.29 -17.79 6.09
C ASP A 34 24.49 -19.16 5.42
N HIS A 35 24.10 -19.28 4.15
CA HIS A 35 24.10 -20.55 3.41
C HIS A 35 24.62 -20.41 1.97
N PRO A 36 25.86 -19.92 1.74
CA PRO A 36 26.36 -19.55 0.41
C PRO A 36 26.40 -20.71 -0.60
N ALA A 37 26.65 -21.94 -0.15
CA ALA A 37 26.64 -23.12 -1.04
C ALA A 37 25.21 -23.49 -1.48
N LEU A 38 24.26 -23.49 -0.54
CA LEU A 38 22.85 -23.76 -0.83
C LEU A 38 22.22 -22.64 -1.68
N TRP A 39 22.69 -21.42 -1.47
CA TRP A 39 22.37 -20.26 -2.28
C TRP A 39 22.80 -20.44 -3.73
N ALA A 40 24.04 -20.88 -3.97
CA ALA A 40 24.53 -21.17 -5.31
C ALA A 40 23.77 -22.30 -6.00
N GLU A 41 23.40 -23.36 -5.26
CA GLU A 41 22.54 -24.44 -5.77
C GLU A 41 21.14 -23.93 -6.13
N MET A 42 20.55 -23.08 -5.28
CA MET A 42 19.26 -22.44 -5.55
C MET A 42 19.30 -21.60 -6.84
N LEU A 43 20.36 -20.81 -7.03
CA LEU A 43 20.54 -19.99 -8.24
C LEU A 43 20.61 -20.83 -9.52
N ALA A 44 21.05 -22.08 -9.43
CA ALA A 44 21.10 -22.99 -10.57
C ALA A 44 19.73 -23.58 -10.94
N VAL A 45 18.75 -23.54 -10.01
CA VAL A 45 17.40 -24.11 -10.19
C VAL A 45 16.34 -23.02 -10.38
N ILE A 46 16.53 -21.81 -9.83
CA ILE A 46 15.70 -20.65 -10.14
C ILE A 46 16.09 -20.11 -11.52
N GLU A 47 15.24 -20.29 -12.53
CA GLU A 47 15.36 -19.45 -13.72
C GLU A 47 15.08 -17.99 -13.34
N PRO A 48 16.02 -17.05 -13.53
CA PRO A 48 15.84 -15.65 -13.14
C PRO A 48 14.64 -14.97 -13.83
N ALA A 49 14.18 -15.52 -14.96
CA ALA A 49 12.95 -15.08 -15.64
C ALA A 49 11.69 -15.48 -14.88
N LEU A 50 11.60 -16.73 -14.41
CA LEU A 50 10.46 -17.24 -13.64
C LEU A 50 10.30 -16.48 -12.33
N TYR A 51 11.40 -16.19 -11.64
CA TYR A 51 11.37 -15.41 -10.42
C TYR A 51 10.90 -13.96 -10.66
N ARG A 52 11.44 -13.27 -11.67
CA ARG A 52 11.00 -11.90 -12.00
C ARG A 52 9.51 -11.85 -12.33
N ALA A 53 8.99 -12.89 -13.00
CA ALA A 53 7.57 -13.01 -13.26
C ALA A 53 6.74 -13.21 -11.98
N GLN A 54 7.22 -14.01 -11.02
CA GLN A 54 6.56 -14.20 -9.72
C GLN A 54 6.56 -12.92 -8.87
N ALA A 55 7.70 -12.23 -8.79
CA ALA A 55 7.80 -10.96 -8.07
C ALA A 55 6.90 -9.88 -8.68
N ALA A 56 6.83 -9.81 -10.02
CA ALA A 56 5.91 -8.91 -10.71
C ALA A 56 4.45 -9.23 -10.39
N ALA A 57 4.06 -10.51 -10.40
CA ALA A 57 2.70 -10.92 -10.06
C ALA A 57 2.31 -10.54 -8.62
N ILE A 58 3.22 -10.71 -7.66
CA ILE A 58 2.99 -10.27 -6.27
C ILE A 58 2.85 -8.76 -6.20
N ASN A 59 3.71 -8.00 -6.88
CA ASN A 59 3.63 -6.54 -6.91
C ASN A 59 2.30 -6.05 -7.47
N ASP A 60 1.77 -6.71 -8.50
CA ASP A 60 0.46 -6.40 -9.09
C ASP A 60 -0.68 -6.69 -8.11
N LEU A 61 -0.63 -7.80 -7.37
CA LEU A 61 -1.60 -8.11 -6.33
C LEU A 61 -1.58 -7.09 -5.19
N VAL A 62 -0.39 -6.67 -4.75
CA VAL A 62 -0.24 -5.64 -3.71
C VAL A 62 -0.74 -4.28 -4.21
N ASN A 63 -0.44 -3.91 -5.46
CA ASN A 63 -0.96 -2.68 -6.07
C ASN A 63 -2.50 -2.69 -6.13
N ALA A 64 -3.09 -3.79 -6.61
CA ALA A 64 -4.53 -3.93 -6.70
C ALA A 64 -5.19 -3.83 -5.32
N GLU A 65 -4.59 -4.43 -4.30
CA GLU A 65 -5.11 -4.36 -2.93
C GLU A 65 -4.99 -2.95 -2.33
N ARG A 66 -3.86 -2.26 -2.54
CA ARG A 66 -3.69 -0.85 -2.17
C ARG A 66 -4.81 0.00 -2.77
N ASP A 67 -5.00 -0.13 -4.09
CA ASP A 67 -5.95 0.71 -4.82
C ASP A 67 -7.40 0.39 -4.39
N ARG A 68 -7.71 -0.88 -4.15
CA ARG A 68 -9.00 -1.32 -3.59
C ARG A 68 -9.28 -0.72 -2.22
N ARG A 69 -8.26 -0.66 -1.34
CA ARG A 69 -8.41 -0.08 0.00
C ARG A 69 -8.57 1.43 -0.03
N ILE A 70 -7.77 2.13 -0.85
CA ILE A 70 -7.91 3.57 -1.07
C ILE A 70 -9.32 3.89 -1.60
N ALA A 71 -9.84 3.09 -2.53
CA ALA A 71 -11.16 3.32 -3.14
C ALA A 71 -12.35 3.15 -2.19
N ARG A 72 -12.15 2.60 -0.97
CA ARG A 72 -13.22 2.42 0.03
C ARG A 72 -13.70 3.72 0.69
N GLY A 73 -12.99 4.82 0.49
CA GLY A 73 -13.25 6.07 1.20
C GLY A 73 -12.31 6.27 2.38
N ALA A 74 -12.07 7.54 2.73
CA ALA A 74 -11.31 7.90 3.91
C ALA A 74 -12.25 8.41 5.01
N VAL A 75 -12.15 7.87 6.22
CA VAL A 75 -12.82 8.44 7.39
C VAL A 75 -12.04 9.67 7.83
N VAL A 76 -12.71 10.82 7.89
CA VAL A 76 -12.14 12.09 8.33
C VAL A 76 -12.86 12.61 9.56
N SER A 77 -12.14 13.33 10.41
CA SER A 77 -12.68 14.02 11.58
C SER A 77 -12.26 15.48 11.55
N VAL A 78 -13.20 16.39 11.27
CA VAL A 78 -12.94 17.84 11.17
C VAL A 78 -13.99 18.62 11.92
N GLY A 79 -13.58 19.63 12.70
CA GLY A 79 -14.53 20.48 13.44
C GLY A 79 -15.47 19.72 14.40
N GLY A 80 -15.02 18.60 14.97
CA GLY A 80 -15.84 17.74 15.84
C GLY A 80 -16.85 16.85 15.11
N GLN A 81 -16.81 16.80 13.77
CA GLN A 81 -17.64 15.93 12.95
C GLN A 81 -16.80 14.83 12.33
N THR A 82 -17.28 13.58 12.39
CA THR A 82 -16.66 12.44 11.71
C THR A 82 -17.54 11.95 10.58
N PHE A 83 -16.96 11.77 9.39
CA PHE A 83 -17.66 11.28 8.20
C PHE A 83 -16.68 10.66 7.20
N THR A 84 -17.21 9.91 6.23
CA THR A 84 -16.39 9.30 5.17
C THR A 84 -16.44 10.16 3.92
N ILE A 85 -15.28 10.45 3.32
CA ILE A 85 -15.18 11.08 2.01
C ILE A 85 -15.01 10.02 0.92
N ASP A 86 -15.52 10.32 -0.27
CA ASP A 86 -15.28 9.49 -1.45
C ASP A 86 -13.82 9.64 -1.91
N THR A 87 -13.18 8.52 -2.23
CA THR A 87 -11.81 8.41 -2.77
C THR A 87 -11.73 7.34 -3.87
N ARG A 88 -12.83 7.12 -4.59
CA ARG A 88 -13.00 5.97 -5.50
C ARG A 88 -12.08 6.04 -6.70
N ASP A 89 -11.81 7.24 -7.17
CA ASP A 89 -11.04 7.51 -8.37
C ASP A 89 -10.35 8.88 -8.33
N GLU A 90 -9.60 9.19 -9.39
CA GLU A 90 -8.90 10.47 -9.56
C GLU A 90 -9.84 11.69 -9.57
N ARG A 91 -11.11 11.53 -9.99
CA ARG A 91 -12.08 12.63 -9.99
C ARG A 91 -12.41 13.04 -8.56
N ASP A 92 -12.58 12.08 -7.65
CA ASP A 92 -12.83 12.38 -6.24
C ASP A 92 -11.64 13.14 -5.63
N PHE A 93 -10.40 12.70 -5.90
CA PHE A 93 -9.19 13.40 -5.44
C PHE A 93 -9.06 14.81 -6.03
N ARG A 94 -9.33 15.00 -7.32
CA ARG A 94 -9.32 16.33 -7.94
C ARG A 94 -10.38 17.26 -7.35
N ASN A 95 -11.55 16.73 -6.98
CA ASN A 95 -12.59 17.51 -6.31
C ASN A 95 -12.12 17.97 -4.92
N ILE A 96 -11.53 17.07 -4.13
CA ILE A 96 -10.95 17.41 -2.82
C ILE A 96 -9.85 18.48 -2.98
N GLN A 97 -8.89 18.26 -3.89
CA GLN A 97 -7.79 19.21 -4.15
C GLN A 97 -8.30 20.58 -4.60
N GLY A 98 -9.24 20.64 -5.53
CA GLY A 98 -9.84 21.90 -5.99
C GLY A 98 -10.51 22.68 -4.87
N ARG A 99 -11.16 21.97 -3.92
CA ARG A 99 -11.75 22.60 -2.72
C ARG A 99 -10.70 23.09 -1.76
N VAL A 100 -9.63 22.33 -1.53
CA VAL A 100 -8.49 22.76 -0.71
C VAL A 100 -7.87 24.04 -1.28
N THR A 101 -7.63 24.10 -2.60
CA THR A 101 -7.12 25.31 -3.26
C THR A 101 -8.06 26.50 -3.07
N ALA A 102 -9.37 26.31 -3.26
CA ALA A 102 -10.35 27.37 -3.04
C ALA A 102 -10.41 27.84 -1.58
N ALA A 103 -10.30 26.91 -0.63
CA ALA A 103 -10.25 27.21 0.80
C ALA A 103 -9.00 28.00 1.19
N GLN A 104 -7.84 27.66 0.64
CA GLN A 104 -6.60 28.40 0.85
C GLN A 104 -6.72 29.85 0.36
N LEU A 105 -7.34 30.08 -0.81
CA LEU A 105 -7.60 31.42 -1.31
C LEU A 105 -8.59 32.19 -0.42
N ALA A 106 -9.64 31.53 0.05
CA ALA A 106 -10.64 32.14 0.93
C ALA A 106 -10.02 32.64 2.25
N LEU A 107 -9.08 31.91 2.86
CA LEU A 107 -8.40 32.37 4.07
C LEU A 107 -7.70 33.72 3.92
N GLY A 108 -7.24 34.07 2.72
CA GLY A 108 -6.61 35.36 2.43
C GLY A 108 -7.58 36.48 2.02
N GLN A 109 -8.85 36.15 1.72
CA GLN A 109 -9.85 37.11 1.24
C GLN A 109 -10.99 37.30 2.25
N ASP A 110 -11.66 36.20 2.60
CA ASP A 110 -12.73 36.15 3.58
C ASP A 110 -12.70 34.77 4.30
N PRO A 111 -12.12 34.71 5.51
CA PRO A 111 -12.00 33.45 6.26
C PRO A 111 -13.35 32.94 6.81
N SER A 112 -14.42 33.73 6.71
CA SER A 112 -15.76 33.33 7.17
C SER A 112 -16.53 32.50 6.12
N VAL A 113 -15.99 32.35 4.91
CA VAL A 113 -16.62 31.57 3.85
C VAL A 113 -16.81 30.11 4.27
N MET A 114 -18.05 29.64 4.10
CA MET A 114 -18.44 28.26 4.30
C MET A 114 -18.53 27.52 2.96
N PHE A 115 -17.96 26.32 2.91
CA PHE A 115 -17.94 25.44 1.76
C PHE A 115 -18.94 24.30 1.94
N ARG A 116 -19.76 24.07 0.92
CA ARG A 116 -20.64 22.90 0.85
C ARG A 116 -19.87 21.71 0.28
N PHE A 117 -19.67 20.68 1.08
CA PHE A 117 -19.05 19.41 0.67
C PHE A 117 -20.08 18.28 0.78
N ARG A 118 -20.09 17.32 -0.14
CA ARG A 118 -21.00 16.16 -0.11
C ARG A 118 -20.16 14.95 0.29
N ASP A 119 -20.50 14.32 1.40
CA ASP A 119 -19.80 13.13 1.89
C ASP A 119 -20.27 11.85 1.17
N ALA A 120 -19.61 10.72 1.46
CA ALA A 120 -19.90 9.43 0.84
C ALA A 120 -21.28 8.86 1.20
N SER A 121 -21.92 9.39 2.26
CA SER A 121 -23.29 9.04 2.67
C SER A 121 -24.33 9.99 2.08
N ASP A 122 -23.94 10.79 1.08
CA ASP A 122 -24.83 11.75 0.46
C ASP A 122 -25.37 12.79 1.44
N VAL A 123 -24.57 13.17 2.44
CA VAL A 123 -24.88 14.27 3.36
C VAL A 123 -24.06 15.49 2.97
N THR A 124 -24.74 16.64 2.82
CA THR A 124 -24.05 17.91 2.58
C THR A 124 -23.57 18.50 3.90
N ARG A 125 -22.25 18.60 4.04
CA ARG A 125 -21.53 19.24 5.13
C ARG A 125 -21.26 20.71 4.80
N GLU A 126 -21.47 21.60 5.75
CA GLU A 126 -20.96 22.96 5.68
C GLU A 126 -19.67 23.05 6.48
N LEU A 127 -18.57 23.31 5.79
CA LEU A 127 -17.22 23.29 6.34
C LEU A 127 -16.56 24.65 6.15
N SER A 128 -15.89 25.17 7.17
CA SER A 128 -15.06 26.36 7.03
C SER A 128 -13.86 26.09 6.13
N ALA A 129 -13.19 27.14 5.67
CA ALA A 129 -11.94 27.01 4.90
C ALA A 129 -10.89 26.14 5.62
N THR A 130 -10.70 26.36 6.93
CA THR A 130 -9.77 25.56 7.75
C THR A 130 -10.18 24.08 7.79
N GLN A 131 -11.47 23.78 7.93
CA GLN A 131 -11.99 22.41 7.98
C GLN A 131 -11.84 21.69 6.63
N ILE A 132 -11.99 22.39 5.50
CA ILE A 132 -11.71 21.83 4.17
C ILE A 132 -10.23 21.47 4.01
N ILE A 133 -9.32 22.32 4.49
CA ILE A 133 -7.87 22.06 4.43
C ILE A 133 -7.52 20.86 5.32
N GLU A 134 -8.05 20.81 6.54
CA GLU A 134 -7.88 19.67 7.47
C GLU A 134 -8.38 18.36 6.85
N MET A 135 -9.56 18.38 6.23
CA MET A 135 -10.13 17.24 5.51
C MET A 135 -9.20 16.78 4.37
N GLY A 136 -8.68 17.72 3.58
CA GLY A 136 -7.74 17.44 2.49
C GLY A 136 -6.43 16.80 2.97
N MET A 137 -5.90 17.26 4.11
CA MET A 137 -4.72 16.66 4.72
C MET A 137 -4.98 15.23 5.18
N GLN A 138 -6.14 14.95 5.80
CA GLN A 138 -6.49 13.59 6.21
C GLN A 138 -6.70 12.66 5.00
N ALA A 139 -7.26 13.17 3.89
CA ALA A 139 -7.35 12.43 2.63
C ALA A 139 -5.95 12.02 2.09
N LEU A 140 -4.99 12.95 2.14
CA LEU A 140 -3.62 12.68 1.75
C LEU A 140 -2.96 11.65 2.67
N THR A 141 -3.08 11.81 4.00
CA THR A 141 -2.55 10.85 4.99
C THR A 141 -3.10 9.44 4.78
N HIS A 142 -4.40 9.33 4.46
CA HIS A 142 -5.00 8.05 4.11
C HIS A 142 -4.32 7.39 2.90
N VAL A 143 -4.10 8.14 1.82
CA VAL A 143 -3.42 7.62 0.63
C VAL A 143 -1.97 7.25 0.93
N GLU A 144 -1.22 8.13 1.59
CA GLU A 144 0.19 7.92 1.93
C GLU A 144 0.39 6.67 2.79
N ALA A 145 -0.48 6.44 3.78
CA ALA A 145 -0.40 5.24 4.63
C ALA A 145 -0.54 3.95 3.82
N HIS A 146 -1.43 3.91 2.82
CA HIS A 146 -1.62 2.75 1.96
C HIS A 146 -0.46 2.55 0.97
N TYR A 147 0.12 3.63 0.44
CA TYR A 147 1.32 3.54 -0.38
C TYR A 147 2.52 3.03 0.44
N ALA A 148 2.72 3.58 1.65
CA ALA A 148 3.78 3.14 2.55
C ALA A 148 3.65 1.65 2.89
N ALA A 149 2.45 1.18 3.25
CA ALA A 149 2.18 -0.23 3.47
C ALA A 149 2.47 -1.08 2.23
N SER A 150 2.03 -0.63 1.04
CA SER A 150 2.31 -1.32 -0.22
C SER A 150 3.81 -1.48 -0.49
N TRP A 151 4.63 -0.46 -0.20
CA TRP A 151 6.08 -0.57 -0.35
C TRP A 151 6.66 -1.53 0.67
N SER A 152 6.28 -1.41 1.96
CA SER A 152 6.74 -2.33 3.00
C SER A 152 6.42 -3.80 2.68
N ILE A 153 5.24 -4.10 2.11
CA ILE A 153 4.86 -5.45 1.71
C ILE A 153 5.74 -5.97 0.56
N LYS A 154 6.10 -5.13 -0.42
CA LYS A 154 6.93 -5.50 -1.56
C LYS A 154 8.41 -5.64 -1.20
N ASP A 155 8.85 -4.89 -0.20
CA ASP A 155 10.20 -4.94 0.35
C ASP A 155 10.35 -6.08 1.37
N MET A 156 9.25 -6.77 1.72
CA MET A 156 9.32 -7.91 2.63
C MET A 156 10.29 -8.93 2.10
N ALA A 157 11.00 -9.52 3.06
CA ALA A 157 11.83 -10.65 2.78
C ALA A 157 10.99 -11.78 2.19
N THR A 158 10.34 -12.57 3.02
CA THR A 158 9.40 -13.57 2.49
C THR A 158 8.09 -12.88 2.12
N PRO A 159 7.63 -12.96 0.85
CA PRO A 159 6.34 -12.40 0.49
C PRO A 159 5.21 -13.05 1.31
N PRO A 160 4.20 -12.28 1.74
CA PRO A 160 3.09 -12.84 2.49
C PRO A 160 2.29 -13.81 1.62
N VAL A 161 1.79 -14.89 2.23
CA VAL A 161 0.90 -15.86 1.56
C VAL A 161 -0.42 -15.21 1.15
N ASP A 162 -0.90 -14.27 1.97
CA ASP A 162 -2.10 -13.49 1.72
C ASP A 162 -1.76 -11.99 1.80
N VAL A 163 -1.66 -11.34 0.64
CA VAL A 163 -1.40 -9.90 0.54
C VAL A 163 -2.57 -9.05 1.01
N SER A 164 -3.77 -9.63 1.17
CA SER A 164 -4.98 -8.93 1.59
C SER A 164 -5.21 -8.93 3.10
N ALA A 165 -4.38 -9.67 3.85
CA ALA A 165 -4.48 -9.79 5.30
C ALA A 165 -4.51 -8.41 5.98
N ASP A 166 -5.52 -8.14 6.80
CA ASP A 166 -5.74 -6.83 7.41
C ASP A 166 -4.56 -6.34 8.28
N ALA A 167 -3.78 -7.25 8.86
CA ALA A 167 -2.59 -6.91 9.64
C ALA A 167 -1.47 -6.25 8.82
N LEU A 168 -1.53 -6.32 7.48
CA LEU A 168 -0.55 -5.71 6.57
C LEU A 168 -0.89 -4.27 6.18
N TRP A 169 -2.10 -3.81 6.48
CA TRP A 169 -2.64 -2.56 5.98
C TRP A 169 -3.20 -1.68 7.12
N PRO A 170 -3.20 -0.36 6.95
CA PRO A 170 -3.84 0.56 7.90
C PRO A 170 -5.38 0.49 7.85
#